data_AF-A0A7C4ZTK2-F1
#
_entry.id   AF-A0A7C4ZTK2-F1
#
_cell.length_a   1.000
_cell.length_b   1.000
_cell.length_c   1.000
_cell.angle_alpha   90.00
_cell.angle_beta   90.00
_cell.angle_gamma   90.00
#
_symmetry.space_group_name_H-M   'P 1'
#
loop_
_entity.id
_entity.type
_entity.pdbx_description
1 polymer ?
#
loop_
_entity_poly.entity_id
_entity_poly.type
_entity_poly.pdbx_seq_one_letter_code
_entity_poly.pdbx_strand_id
1 'polypeptide(L)'
;MSESNSKKQSNKENLQAWIAGLISLFREEMEKVTMEEQMASSRTLDDLSKPCQFMVIWAEEPEFQIVLITHLTQLEDKHIEIFGPIENSKLIEYIENEALKSPIIEFLGREQIENFLVRELREIQRFYNPLYGIPKPSINGKMRISSDIYAVGWLVIGNLSNLDLKKIVDETIEEIKSAAKPSPPKPQPPVPPILEGFGTYIYPPLWIGEIPRPKSFREKIGGRPLWSYSWERAITDTYKNRPIVITRDGYIAIGEKDRLKAQELINEIMSTMLLRGLSAQVVREIDLGQAIFTESGASLGWNPFSSRTTPFYAERFFFESLPIDRTAIDEEKIRKTIRLAELLTTDDRIKTLLSLYLEASTYFENTEFKQTLIMGWIILEDFYIKDLWASRISKVATDNNRLSKLGSWNIDQRLETLNLSGELSNDDYDLLMKIKDARNEVVHEGKFPPKEIVEKCIDLAFRVVQKYVGDHLGKRIFEL
;
A
#
# COMPACT_ATOMS: atom_id res chain seq x y z
N MET A 1 6.34 53.20 0.36
CA MET A 1 7.22 52.32 -0.44
C MET A 1 8.68 52.41 -0.02
N SER A 2 9.23 53.59 0.32
CA SER A 2 10.63 53.74 0.79
C SER A 2 10.95 52.98 2.08
N GLU A 3 10.08 53.04 3.10
CA GLU A 3 10.31 52.36 4.38
C GLU A 3 10.28 50.82 4.27
N SER A 4 9.36 50.27 3.46
CA SER A 4 9.27 48.83 3.22
C SER A 4 10.52 48.29 2.53
N ASN A 5 11.05 49.02 1.54
CA ASN A 5 12.27 48.60 0.84
C ASN A 5 13.50 48.70 1.75
N SER A 6 13.58 49.74 2.59
CA SER A 6 14.66 49.87 3.57
C SER A 6 14.65 48.73 4.59
N LYS A 7 13.47 48.33 5.09
CA LYS A 7 13.35 47.19 6.02
C LYS A 7 13.72 45.86 5.35
N LYS A 8 13.27 45.61 4.11
CA LYS A 8 13.63 44.40 3.35
C LYS A 8 15.14 44.32 3.09
N GLN A 9 15.77 45.45 2.79
CA GLN A 9 17.22 45.51 2.58
C GLN A 9 18.01 45.24 3.87
N SER A 10 17.64 45.90 4.98
CA SER A 10 18.26 45.64 6.28
C SER A 10 18.12 44.18 6.72
N ASN A 11 16.96 43.57 6.46
CA ASN A 11 16.70 42.16 6.71
C ASN A 11 17.63 41.22 5.90
N LYS A 12 17.84 41.51 4.61
CA LYS A 12 18.81 40.77 3.77
C LYS A 12 20.22 40.87 4.32
N GLU A 13 20.66 42.07 4.69
CA GLU A 13 21.99 42.32 5.23
C GLU A 13 22.22 41.58 6.55
N ASN A 14 21.21 41.58 7.43
CA ASN A 14 21.25 40.82 8.68
C ASN A 14 21.37 39.31 8.43
N LEU A 15 20.60 38.78 7.47
CA LEU A 15 20.65 37.35 7.11
C LEU A 15 22.00 37.00 6.47
N GLN A 16 22.54 37.84 5.59
CA GLN A 16 23.85 37.65 4.98
C GLN A 16 24.97 37.65 6.03
N ALA A 17 24.93 38.61 6.96
CA ALA A 17 25.87 38.67 8.08
C ALA A 17 25.75 37.43 8.99
N TRP A 18 24.52 36.97 9.25
CA TRP A 18 24.26 35.77 10.04
C TRP A 18 24.85 34.52 9.36
N ILE A 19 24.64 34.33 8.05
CA ILE A 19 25.20 33.20 7.28
C ILE A 19 26.73 33.26 7.26
N ALA A 20 27.30 34.45 7.05
CA ALA A 20 28.75 34.64 7.11
C ALA A 20 29.31 34.31 8.50
N GLY A 21 28.56 34.62 9.56
CA GLY A 21 28.84 34.24 10.94
C GLY A 21 28.79 32.72 11.15
N LEU A 22 27.75 32.06 10.63
CA LEU A 22 27.58 30.61 10.69
C LEU A 22 28.77 29.89 10.07
N ILE A 23 29.16 30.29 8.84
CA ILE A 23 30.32 29.71 8.13
C ILE A 23 31.60 29.93 8.94
N SER A 24 31.78 31.13 9.50
CA SER A 24 32.99 31.45 10.27
C SER A 24 33.10 30.64 11.55
N LEU A 25 32.01 30.55 12.33
CA LEU A 25 31.99 29.79 13.58
C LEU A 25 32.14 28.29 13.31
N PHE A 26 31.45 27.75 12.30
CA PHE A 26 31.63 26.36 11.88
C PHE A 26 33.10 26.05 11.57
N ARG A 27 33.77 26.91 10.80
CA ARG A 27 35.17 26.68 10.43
C ARG A 27 36.11 26.75 11.63
N GLU A 28 35.87 27.68 12.56
CA GLU A 28 36.62 27.76 13.82
C GLU A 28 36.46 26.47 14.65
N GLU A 29 35.23 25.96 14.79
CA GLU A 29 34.99 24.71 15.51
C GLU A 29 35.54 23.50 14.76
N MET A 30 35.52 23.50 13.43
CA MET A 30 36.12 22.44 12.61
C MET A 30 37.65 22.38 12.71
N GLU A 31 38.33 23.50 12.95
CA GLU A 31 39.78 23.50 13.23
C GLU A 31 40.12 22.78 14.55
N LYS A 32 39.15 22.63 15.45
CA LYS A 32 39.31 21.96 16.75
C LYS A 32 39.06 20.44 16.67
N VAL A 33 38.48 19.94 15.58
CA VAL A 33 38.24 18.49 15.37
C VAL A 33 39.41 17.82 14.64
N THR A 34 39.48 16.50 14.70
CA THR A 34 40.57 15.73 14.09
C THR A 34 40.51 15.76 12.55
N MET A 35 41.64 15.52 11.88
CA MET A 35 41.70 15.50 10.41
C MET A 35 40.76 14.44 9.79
N GLU A 36 40.57 13.30 10.45
CA GLU A 36 39.62 12.27 10.01
C GLU A 36 38.17 12.76 10.08
N GLU A 37 37.81 13.48 11.16
CA GLU A 37 36.51 14.13 11.31
C GLU A 37 36.30 15.23 10.28
N GLN A 38 37.34 16.03 9.98
CA GLN A 38 37.29 17.01 8.92
C GLN A 38 36.98 16.37 7.56
N MET A 39 37.61 15.25 7.21
CA MET A 39 37.30 14.53 5.97
C MET A 39 35.87 13.95 5.94
N ALA A 40 35.27 13.72 7.11
CA ALA A 40 33.89 13.22 7.21
C ALA A 40 32.84 14.28 6.88
N SER A 41 33.16 15.56 6.98
CA SER A 41 32.23 16.67 6.72
C SER A 41 31.53 16.55 5.36
N SER A 42 32.27 16.26 4.29
CA SER A 42 31.76 16.10 2.92
C SER A 42 30.70 15.00 2.74
N ARG A 43 30.62 14.05 3.69
CA ARG A 43 29.64 12.96 3.73
C ARG A 43 28.34 13.37 4.44
N THR A 44 28.33 14.49 5.15
CA THR A 44 27.17 15.04 5.85
C THR A 44 26.42 16.06 4.98
N LEU A 45 25.27 16.51 5.46
CA LEU A 45 24.45 17.53 4.80
C LEU A 45 24.71 18.95 5.32
N ASP A 46 25.81 19.14 6.05
CA ASP A 46 26.13 20.35 6.81
C ASP A 46 27.58 20.80 6.65
N ASP A 47 28.21 20.46 5.53
CA ASP A 47 29.60 20.83 5.27
C ASP A 47 29.70 22.30 4.82
N LEU A 48 30.20 23.16 5.70
CA LEU A 48 30.47 24.57 5.41
C LEU A 48 31.97 24.87 5.25
N SER A 49 32.77 23.86 4.87
CA SER A 49 34.21 23.99 4.59
C SER A 49 34.49 24.84 3.34
N LYS A 50 35.76 25.04 2.96
CA LYS A 50 36.13 25.90 1.82
C LYS A 50 36.24 25.07 0.54
N PRO A 51 35.74 25.55 -0.61
CA PRO A 51 34.91 26.75 -0.79
C PRO A 51 33.45 26.49 -0.42
N CYS A 52 32.74 27.49 0.11
CA CYS A 52 31.31 27.37 0.41
C CYS A 52 30.52 28.56 -0.15
N GLN A 53 29.43 28.29 -0.84
CA GLN A 53 28.47 29.28 -1.31
C GLN A 53 27.06 28.99 -0.79
N PHE A 54 26.27 30.05 -0.64
CA PHE A 54 24.88 29.97 -0.22
C PHE A 54 23.98 30.67 -1.24
N MET A 55 22.85 30.05 -1.53
CA MET A 55 21.72 30.68 -2.20
C MET A 55 20.49 30.50 -1.33
N VAL A 56 19.79 31.59 -1.01
CA VAL A 56 18.60 31.58 -0.16
C VAL A 56 17.42 32.14 -0.93
N ILE A 57 16.36 31.35 -1.05
CA ILE A 57 15.04 31.81 -1.52
C ILE A 57 14.18 32.04 -0.27
N TRP A 58 13.74 33.27 -0.05
CA TRP A 58 13.04 33.68 1.17
C TRP A 58 11.62 34.16 0.83
N ALA A 59 10.62 33.48 1.38
CA ALA A 59 9.22 33.78 1.15
C ALA A 59 8.50 34.35 2.40
N GLU A 60 7.51 35.20 2.19
CA GLU A 60 6.72 35.91 3.20
C GLU A 60 5.35 35.25 3.42
N GLU A 61 4.92 35.18 4.69
CA GLU A 61 3.54 34.88 5.13
C GLU A 61 2.87 33.63 4.49
N PRO A 62 3.02 32.44 5.09
CA PRO A 62 3.93 32.13 6.19
C PRO A 62 5.40 32.24 5.78
N GLU A 63 6.25 32.67 6.73
CA GLU A 63 7.68 32.87 6.48
C GLU A 63 8.44 31.54 6.39
N PHE A 64 9.17 31.31 5.31
CA PHE A 64 10.08 30.17 5.18
C PHE A 64 11.26 30.50 4.26
N GLN A 65 12.31 29.70 4.33
CA GLN A 65 13.48 29.84 3.46
C GLN A 65 13.88 28.47 2.89
N ILE A 66 14.21 28.45 1.60
CA ILE A 66 14.86 27.31 0.96
C ILE A 66 16.32 27.71 0.73
N VAL A 67 17.23 26.94 1.31
CA VAL A 67 18.67 27.25 1.31
C VAL A 67 19.40 26.20 0.50
N LEU A 68 20.22 26.64 -0.43
CA LEU A 68 21.12 25.81 -1.22
C LEU A 68 22.55 26.11 -0.79
N ILE A 69 23.32 25.07 -0.46
CA ILE A 69 24.71 25.16 -0.03
C ILE A 69 25.55 24.36 -1.00
N THR A 70 26.63 24.96 -1.50
CA THR A 70 27.49 24.34 -2.53
C THR A 70 28.96 24.52 -2.28
N HIS A 71 29.79 23.63 -2.83
CA HIS A 71 31.26 23.79 -2.88
C HIS A 71 31.76 23.91 -4.32
N LEU A 72 31.49 25.05 -4.95
CA LEU A 72 31.92 25.35 -6.31
C LEU A 72 33.28 26.06 -6.26
N THR A 73 34.29 25.51 -6.94
CA THR A 73 35.63 26.10 -7.01
C THR A 73 35.71 27.28 -7.99
N GLN A 74 34.71 27.40 -8.85
CA GLN A 74 34.57 28.47 -9.84
C GLN A 74 33.99 29.76 -9.26
N LEU A 75 33.42 29.71 -8.06
CA LEU A 75 32.84 30.85 -7.35
C LEU A 75 33.67 31.18 -6.11
N GLU A 76 33.59 32.44 -5.68
CA GLU A 76 34.30 32.89 -4.49
C GLU A 76 33.79 32.17 -3.22
N ASP A 77 34.69 31.98 -2.27
CA ASP A 77 34.33 31.47 -0.95
C ASP A 77 33.48 32.50 -0.20
N LYS A 78 32.41 32.03 0.48
CA LYS A 78 31.39 32.88 1.12
C LYS A 78 30.61 33.76 0.14
N HIS A 79 30.47 33.35 -1.12
CA HIS A 79 29.50 33.94 -2.03
C HIS A 79 28.07 33.61 -1.54
N ILE A 80 27.30 34.64 -1.17
CA ILE A 80 25.96 34.50 -0.58
C ILE A 80 24.95 35.30 -1.42
N GLU A 81 23.99 34.60 -2.02
CA GLU A 81 22.88 35.19 -2.76
C GLU A 81 21.57 35.07 -1.99
N ILE A 82 20.83 36.17 -1.84
CA ILE A 82 19.55 36.20 -1.11
C ILE A 82 18.44 36.76 -2.00
N PHE A 83 17.54 35.87 -2.39
CA PHE A 83 16.34 36.13 -3.18
C PHE A 83 15.12 36.24 -2.25
N GLY A 84 14.89 37.45 -1.73
CA GLY A 84 13.69 37.78 -0.94
C GLY A 84 13.95 38.75 0.21
N PRO A 85 12.95 39.10 1.01
CA PRO A 85 11.70 38.35 1.19
C PRO A 85 10.66 38.63 0.07
N ILE A 86 10.05 37.55 -0.45
CA ILE A 86 9.12 37.53 -1.59
C ILE A 86 7.71 37.18 -1.10
N GLU A 87 6.68 37.90 -1.54
CA GLU A 87 5.29 37.51 -1.29
C GLU A 87 5.01 36.12 -1.86
N ASN A 88 4.43 35.20 -1.06
CA ASN A 88 4.16 33.82 -1.48
C ASN A 88 3.39 33.71 -2.81
N SER A 89 2.51 34.67 -3.11
CA SER A 89 1.74 34.73 -4.37
C SER A 89 2.60 34.97 -5.62
N LYS A 90 3.80 35.54 -5.47
CA LYS A 90 4.75 35.85 -6.54
C LYS A 90 5.99 34.95 -6.54
N LEU A 91 6.06 34.01 -5.59
CA LEU A 91 7.26 33.20 -5.35
C LEU A 91 7.66 32.39 -6.59
N ILE A 92 6.71 31.73 -7.25
CA ILE A 92 6.99 30.90 -8.43
C ILE A 92 7.54 31.75 -9.58
N GLU A 93 6.88 32.86 -9.90
CA GLU A 93 7.32 33.79 -10.93
C GLU A 93 8.73 34.33 -10.64
N TYR A 94 9.02 34.66 -9.38
CA TYR A 94 10.33 35.15 -8.98
C TYR A 94 11.42 34.06 -9.08
N ILE A 95 11.10 32.81 -8.71
CA ILE A 95 12.01 31.69 -8.84
C ILE A 95 12.40 31.49 -10.30
N GLU A 96 11.41 31.44 -11.21
CA GLU A 96 11.62 31.21 -12.63
C GLU A 96 12.41 32.33 -13.30
N ASN A 97 12.09 33.58 -12.95
CA ASN A 97 12.65 34.75 -13.62
C ASN A 97 13.96 35.25 -13.02
N GLU A 98 14.23 35.00 -11.74
CA GLU A 98 15.42 35.54 -11.06
C GLU A 98 16.27 34.43 -10.46
N ALA A 99 15.70 33.62 -9.56
CA ALA A 99 16.48 32.66 -8.78
C ALA A 99 17.17 31.61 -9.67
N LEU A 100 16.46 31.03 -10.64
CA LEU A 100 16.97 30.01 -11.57
C LEU A 100 18.06 30.52 -12.53
N LYS A 101 18.31 31.82 -12.58
CA LYS A 101 19.40 32.43 -13.37
C LYS A 101 20.69 32.58 -12.58
N SER A 102 20.71 32.18 -11.30
CA SER A 102 21.92 32.22 -10.48
C SER A 102 23.06 31.42 -11.12
N PRO A 103 24.31 31.93 -11.10
CA PRO A 103 25.49 31.18 -11.51
C PRO A 103 25.62 29.84 -10.78
N ILE A 104 25.17 29.74 -9.52
CA ILE A 104 25.20 28.50 -8.74
C ILE A 104 24.40 27.38 -9.45
N ILE A 105 23.26 27.74 -10.06
CA ILE A 105 22.36 26.79 -10.72
C ILE A 105 22.90 26.36 -12.07
N GLU A 106 23.60 27.24 -12.78
CA GLU A 106 24.27 26.91 -14.04
C GLU A 106 25.27 25.75 -13.83
N PHE A 107 26.02 25.75 -12.73
CA PHE A 107 26.98 24.70 -12.42
C PHE A 107 26.34 23.38 -11.94
N LEU A 108 25.23 23.44 -11.19
CA LEU A 108 24.58 22.24 -10.66
C LEU A 108 23.64 21.56 -11.64
N GLY A 109 23.19 22.28 -12.67
CA GLY A 109 22.18 21.81 -13.58
C GLY A 109 20.77 22.17 -13.11
N ARG A 110 20.08 22.93 -13.96
CA ARG A 110 18.75 23.48 -13.70
C ARG A 110 17.72 22.43 -13.28
N GLU A 111 17.69 21.29 -13.96
CA GLU A 111 16.69 20.22 -13.71
C GLU A 111 16.79 19.66 -12.28
N GLN A 112 18.00 19.45 -11.75
CA GLN A 112 18.20 18.94 -10.40
C GLN A 112 17.66 19.93 -9.35
N ILE A 113 17.90 21.22 -9.57
CA ILE A 113 17.43 22.29 -8.69
C ILE A 113 15.91 22.45 -8.78
N GLU A 114 15.32 22.43 -9.97
CA GLU A 114 13.86 22.49 -10.12
C GLU A 114 13.16 21.34 -9.38
N ASN A 115 13.66 20.11 -9.52
CA ASN A 115 13.12 18.94 -8.82
C ASN A 115 13.21 19.09 -7.28
N PHE A 116 14.33 19.59 -6.77
CA PHE A 116 14.47 19.91 -5.35
C PHE A 116 13.47 20.97 -4.90
N LEU A 117 13.37 22.11 -5.60
CA LEU A 117 12.46 23.20 -5.26
C LEU A 117 11.00 22.75 -5.26
N VAL A 118 10.57 21.97 -6.27
CA VAL A 118 9.22 21.40 -6.33
C VAL A 118 8.91 20.55 -5.11
N ARG A 119 9.88 19.74 -4.67
CA ARG A 119 9.72 18.91 -3.47
C ARG A 119 9.58 19.76 -2.21
N GLU A 120 10.47 20.73 -1.99
CA GLU A 120 10.41 21.58 -0.79
C GLU A 120 9.12 22.40 -0.73
N LEU A 121 8.68 22.95 -1.85
CA LEU A 121 7.43 23.71 -1.91
C LEU A 121 6.21 22.84 -1.56
N ARG A 122 6.20 21.56 -1.95
CA ARG A 122 5.17 20.60 -1.53
C ARG A 122 5.24 20.27 -0.03
N GLU A 123 6.44 20.16 0.53
CA GLU A 123 6.61 19.98 1.98
C GLU A 123 6.15 21.21 2.78
N ILE A 124 6.42 22.42 2.30
CA ILE A 124 5.95 23.67 2.90
C ILE A 124 4.42 23.72 2.97
N GLN A 125 3.73 23.31 1.89
CA GLN A 125 2.27 23.20 1.89
C GLN A 125 1.76 22.29 3.01
N ARG A 126 2.52 21.23 3.36
CA ARG A 126 2.20 20.34 4.49
C ARG A 126 2.44 21.02 5.83
N PHE A 127 3.58 21.68 6.01
CA PHE A 127 3.94 22.32 7.28
C PHE A 127 3.02 23.47 7.68
N TYR A 128 2.56 24.25 6.71
CA TYR A 128 1.71 25.41 6.95
C TYR A 128 0.22 25.14 6.76
N ASN A 129 -0.17 23.86 6.79
CA ASN A 129 -1.57 23.53 6.91
C ASN A 129 -2.10 24.13 8.25
N PRO A 130 -3.10 25.04 8.19
CA PRO A 130 -3.53 25.84 9.34
C PRO A 130 -4.05 24.99 10.51
N LEU A 131 -4.37 23.72 10.25
CA LEU A 131 -4.86 22.77 11.23
C LEU A 131 -3.75 22.22 12.17
N TYR A 132 -2.49 22.31 11.77
CA TYR A 132 -1.36 21.80 12.57
C TYR A 132 -0.72 22.85 13.48
N GLY A 133 -1.11 24.12 13.31
CA GLY A 133 -0.51 25.27 13.96
C GLY A 133 0.77 25.73 13.26
N ILE A 134 1.20 26.96 13.50
CA ILE A 134 2.44 27.50 12.93
C ILE A 134 3.62 26.73 13.57
N PRO A 135 4.42 25.98 12.79
CA PRO A 135 5.55 25.25 13.35
C PRO A 135 6.59 26.21 13.92
N LYS A 136 7.33 25.75 14.93
CA LYS A 136 8.43 26.55 15.50
C LYS A 136 9.53 26.72 14.45
N PRO A 137 10.25 27.85 14.45
CA PRO A 137 11.38 28.02 13.55
C PRO A 137 12.41 26.89 13.71
N SER A 138 12.78 26.25 12.61
CA SER A 138 13.73 25.14 12.60
C SER A 138 14.23 24.83 11.19
N ILE A 139 15.42 24.24 11.10
CA ILE A 139 15.92 23.63 9.86
C ILE A 139 15.33 22.22 9.76
N ASN A 140 14.55 21.98 8.70
CA ASN A 140 13.97 20.70 8.33
C ASN A 140 14.46 20.29 6.92
N GLY A 141 14.15 19.06 6.52
CA GLY A 141 14.23 18.67 5.11
C GLY A 141 15.61 18.74 4.45
N LYS A 142 16.71 18.52 5.20
CA LYS A 142 18.05 18.46 4.60
C LYS A 142 18.11 17.37 3.53
N MET A 143 18.63 17.68 2.34
CA MET A 143 18.84 16.69 1.27
C MET A 143 20.11 16.96 0.47
N ARG A 144 20.73 15.88 0.00
CA ARG A 144 21.75 15.91 -1.07
C ARG A 144 21.10 16.07 -2.45
N ILE A 145 21.46 17.12 -3.17
CA ILE A 145 20.93 17.43 -4.50
C ILE A 145 21.79 16.77 -5.59
N SER A 146 23.12 16.79 -5.44
CA SER A 146 24.06 16.20 -6.38
C SER A 146 25.11 15.36 -5.66
N SER A 147 25.50 14.22 -6.22
CA SER A 147 26.61 13.40 -5.73
C SER A 147 27.96 13.93 -6.19
N ASP A 148 28.01 14.47 -7.40
CA ASP A 148 29.25 14.76 -8.13
C ASP A 148 29.86 16.08 -7.66
N ILE A 149 29.01 17.04 -7.35
CA ILE A 149 29.36 18.31 -6.73
C ILE A 149 28.70 18.33 -5.36
N TYR A 150 29.40 18.81 -4.32
CA TYR A 150 28.77 19.01 -3.03
C TYR A 150 27.68 20.08 -3.18
N ALA A 151 26.42 19.63 -3.17
CA ALA A 151 25.24 20.47 -3.22
C ALA A 151 24.17 19.89 -2.30
N VAL A 152 23.78 20.67 -1.30
CA VAL A 152 22.77 20.27 -0.32
C VAL A 152 21.72 21.35 -0.18
N GLY A 153 20.48 20.92 0.04
CA GLY A 153 19.33 21.77 0.22
C GLY A 153 18.81 21.67 1.64
N TRP A 154 18.50 22.80 2.27
CA TRP A 154 17.80 22.88 3.55
C TRP A 154 16.46 23.57 3.38
N LEU A 155 15.43 23.07 4.09
CA LEU A 155 14.15 23.74 4.23
C LEU A 155 14.04 24.35 5.62
N VAL A 156 13.98 25.67 5.70
CA VAL A 156 13.90 26.39 6.96
C VAL A 156 12.46 26.86 7.16
N ILE A 157 11.84 26.38 8.22
CA ILE A 157 10.56 26.92 8.69
C ILE A 157 10.89 28.21 9.46
N GLY A 158 10.33 29.35 9.04
CA GLY A 158 10.70 30.67 9.55
C GLY A 158 11.97 31.23 8.91
N ASN A 159 12.74 31.98 9.69
CA ASN A 159 13.95 32.69 9.25
C ASN A 159 15.19 32.15 9.96
N LEU A 160 16.24 31.82 9.20
CA LEU A 160 17.53 31.40 9.74
C LEU A 160 18.09 32.38 10.78
N SER A 161 17.94 33.70 10.57
CA SER A 161 18.50 34.70 11.49
C SER A 161 17.86 34.67 12.89
N ASN A 162 16.72 34.01 13.04
CA ASN A 162 16.03 33.85 14.31
C ASN A 162 16.47 32.58 15.07
N LEU A 163 17.32 31.75 14.47
CA LEU A 163 17.85 30.54 15.09
C LEU A 163 19.14 30.84 15.86
N ASP A 164 19.40 30.03 16.89
CA ASP A 164 20.65 30.09 17.64
C ASP A 164 21.80 29.53 16.80
N LEU A 165 22.64 30.44 16.32
CA LEU A 165 23.79 30.14 15.47
C LEU A 165 24.74 29.15 16.13
N LYS A 166 25.04 29.31 17.42
CA LYS A 166 25.97 28.43 18.14
C LYS A 166 25.39 27.03 18.26
N LYS A 167 24.11 26.92 18.60
CA LYS A 167 23.42 25.64 18.68
C LYS A 167 23.47 24.87 17.35
N ILE A 168 23.25 25.56 16.22
CA ILE A 168 23.31 24.94 14.89
C ILE A 168 24.72 24.40 14.63
N VAL A 169 25.77 25.20 14.90
CA VAL A 169 27.15 24.75 14.72
C VAL A 169 27.46 23.55 15.62
N ASP A 170 27.09 23.60 16.90
CA ASP A 170 27.32 22.50 17.83
C ASP A 170 26.65 21.19 17.34
N GLU A 171 25.40 21.26 16.87
CA GLU A 171 24.67 20.11 16.30
C GLU A 171 25.34 19.56 15.03
N THR A 172 25.73 20.45 14.12
CA THR A 172 26.44 20.11 12.88
C THR A 172 27.79 19.43 13.16
N ILE A 173 28.58 19.96 14.10
CA ILE A 173 29.89 19.40 14.47
C ILE A 173 29.72 17.99 15.05
N GLU A 174 28.72 17.78 15.91
CA GLU A 174 28.43 16.46 16.47
C GLU A 174 27.98 15.46 15.38
N GLU A 175 27.21 15.90 14.38
CA GLU A 175 26.84 15.07 13.23
C GLU A 175 28.09 14.64 12.43
N ILE A 176 29.02 15.55 12.19
CA ILE A 176 30.30 15.27 11.51
C ILE A 176 31.16 14.28 12.31
N LYS A 177 31.32 14.49 13.62
CA LYS A 177 32.04 13.55 14.50
C LYS A 177 31.40 12.16 14.48
N SER A 178 30.08 12.09 14.45
CA SER A 178 29.36 10.82 14.34
C SER A 178 29.60 10.14 12.99
N ALA A 179 29.64 10.89 11.88
CA ALA A 179 29.92 10.37 10.54
C ALA A 179 31.40 9.93 10.34
N ALA A 180 32.31 10.50 11.13
CA ALA A 180 33.72 10.16 11.12
C ALA A 180 34.01 8.79 11.76
N LYS A 181 33.21 8.41 12.76
CA LYS A 181 33.32 7.09 13.39
C LYS A 181 33.18 6.03 12.30
N PRO A 182 34.06 5.00 12.27
CA PRO A 182 33.94 3.91 11.32
C PRO A 182 32.52 3.41 11.41
N SER A 183 31.86 3.31 10.25
CA SER A 183 30.52 2.76 10.18
C SER A 183 30.55 1.46 10.98
N PRO A 184 29.65 1.29 11.98
CA PRO A 184 29.62 0.05 12.73
C PRO A 184 29.66 -1.10 11.73
N PRO A 185 30.41 -2.18 12.03
CA PRO A 185 30.60 -3.29 11.10
C PRO A 185 29.26 -3.60 10.46
N LYS A 186 29.22 -3.64 9.11
CA LYS A 186 28.01 -3.85 8.30
C LYS A 186 27.06 -4.72 9.11
N PRO A 187 25.83 -4.26 9.41
CA PRO A 187 24.93 -5.00 10.27
C PRO A 187 24.99 -6.47 9.86
N GLN A 188 25.19 -7.32 10.87
CA GLN A 188 25.22 -8.77 10.73
C GLN A 188 24.16 -9.20 9.70
N PRO A 189 24.44 -10.26 8.90
CA PRO A 189 23.57 -10.69 7.81
C PRO A 189 22.11 -10.53 8.22
N PRO A 190 21.30 -9.82 7.40
CA PRO A 190 19.99 -9.35 7.80
C PRO A 190 19.26 -10.50 8.49
N VAL A 191 18.76 -10.23 9.70
CA VAL A 191 17.93 -11.19 10.44
C VAL A 191 17.00 -11.83 9.42
N PRO A 192 17.04 -13.17 9.26
CA PRO A 192 16.34 -13.82 8.16
C PRO A 192 14.90 -13.31 8.12
N PRO A 193 14.39 -12.93 6.94
CA PRO A 193 13.07 -12.35 6.84
C PRO A 193 12.08 -13.36 7.43
N ILE A 194 11.14 -12.85 8.22
CA ILE A 194 10.02 -13.63 8.75
C ILE A 194 9.20 -14.17 7.58
N LEU A 195 9.06 -13.34 6.55
CA LEU A 195 8.35 -13.68 5.32
C LEU A 195 9.02 -12.97 4.14
N GLU A 196 9.28 -13.71 3.07
CA GLU A 196 9.63 -13.20 1.75
C GLU A 196 8.71 -13.89 0.73
N GLY A 197 7.86 -13.13 0.04
CA GLY A 197 6.90 -13.68 -0.92
C GLY A 197 5.98 -12.63 -1.53
N PHE A 198 4.70 -12.95 -1.71
CA PHE A 198 3.69 -12.06 -2.30
C PHE A 198 2.51 -11.84 -1.37
N GLY A 199 1.89 -10.67 -1.48
CA GLY A 199 0.72 -10.29 -0.69
C GLY A 199 -0.18 -9.28 -1.39
N THR A 200 -1.31 -9.00 -0.76
CA THR A 200 -2.33 -8.03 -1.21
C THR A 200 -3.23 -7.64 -0.04
N TYR A 201 -4.21 -6.77 -0.26
CA TYR A 201 -5.25 -6.47 0.73
C TYR A 201 -6.44 -7.43 0.59
N ILE A 202 -7.10 -7.71 1.71
CA ILE A 202 -8.40 -8.38 1.71
C ILE A 202 -9.48 -7.37 1.30
N TYR A 203 -10.38 -7.79 0.39
CA TYR A 203 -11.48 -6.97 -0.11
C TYR A 203 -12.84 -7.60 0.24
N PRO A 204 -13.83 -6.82 0.70
CA PRO A 204 -13.74 -5.39 1.03
C PRO A 204 -12.79 -5.11 2.20
N PRO A 205 -12.31 -3.86 2.34
CA PRO A 205 -11.40 -3.44 3.40
C PRO A 205 -11.86 -3.87 4.80
N LEU A 206 -10.94 -4.43 5.57
CA LEU A 206 -11.20 -4.87 6.93
C LEU A 206 -10.16 -4.34 7.91
N TRP A 207 -10.51 -4.39 9.19
CA TRP A 207 -9.59 -4.09 10.28
C TRP A 207 -9.54 -5.27 11.25
N ILE A 208 -8.35 -5.79 11.53
CA ILE A 208 -8.20 -6.93 12.42
C ILE A 208 -8.02 -6.42 13.85
N GLY A 209 -8.96 -6.75 14.74
CA GLY A 209 -9.06 -6.25 16.11
C GLY A 209 -9.87 -4.96 16.22
N GLU A 210 -9.60 -4.16 17.25
CA GLU A 210 -10.31 -2.91 17.49
C GLU A 210 -9.81 -1.79 16.57
N ILE A 211 -10.74 -1.11 15.88
CA ILE A 211 -10.42 0.07 15.07
C ILE A 211 -10.01 1.21 16.02
N PRO A 212 -8.78 1.74 15.92
CA PRO A 212 -8.33 2.79 16.83
C PRO A 212 -9.17 4.04 16.60
N ARG A 213 -9.78 4.53 17.69
CA ARG A 213 -10.56 5.77 17.66
C ARG A 213 -9.65 6.95 17.97
N PRO A 214 -9.77 8.07 17.23
CA PRO A 214 -9.04 9.28 17.58
C PRO A 214 -9.42 9.75 18.99
N LYS A 215 -8.41 9.91 19.84
CA LYS A 215 -8.54 10.24 21.27
C LYS A 215 -8.71 11.74 21.50
N SER A 216 -8.33 12.58 20.53
CA SER A 216 -8.45 14.03 20.63
C SER A 216 -9.09 14.66 19.39
N PHE A 217 -9.65 15.86 19.54
CA PHE A 217 -10.16 16.65 18.41
C PHE A 217 -9.06 16.97 17.39
N ARG A 218 -7.83 17.18 17.85
CA ARG A 218 -6.66 17.35 16.96
C ARG A 218 -6.40 16.11 16.12
N GLU A 219 -6.57 14.91 16.68
CA GLU A 219 -6.47 13.65 15.93
C GLU A 219 -7.65 13.44 14.96
N LYS A 220 -8.85 13.93 15.31
CA LYS A 220 -10.02 13.93 14.42
C LYS A 220 -9.84 14.88 13.23
N ILE A 221 -9.33 16.08 13.47
CA ILE A 221 -9.09 17.10 12.43
C ILE A 221 -7.87 16.76 11.59
N GLY A 222 -6.74 16.49 12.25
CA GLY A 222 -5.50 16.09 11.58
C GLY A 222 -5.57 14.68 11.02
N GLY A 223 -6.74 14.02 11.19
CA GLY A 223 -7.08 12.71 10.70
C GLY A 223 -5.95 11.72 10.90
N ARG A 224 -5.45 11.53 12.13
CA ARG A 224 -4.33 10.60 12.40
C ARG A 224 -4.65 9.30 11.67
N PRO A 225 -4.01 9.04 10.52
CA PRO A 225 -4.64 8.10 9.61
C PRO A 225 -4.41 6.70 10.17
N LEU A 226 -5.32 5.78 9.88
CA LEU A 226 -5.20 4.38 10.29
C LEU A 226 -3.85 3.77 9.87
N TRP A 227 -3.17 4.34 8.86
CA TRP A 227 -1.81 4.00 8.41
C TRP A 227 -0.77 3.88 9.54
N SER A 228 -0.85 4.69 10.62
CA SER A 228 0.16 4.61 11.69
C SER A 228 0.15 3.28 12.43
N TYR A 229 -0.99 2.58 12.40
CA TYR A 229 -1.18 1.24 12.97
C TYR A 229 -1.30 0.17 11.90
N SER A 230 -1.40 0.56 10.62
CA SER A 230 -1.70 -0.35 9.52
C SER A 230 -0.57 -1.35 9.25
N TRP A 231 0.66 -0.99 9.62
CA TRP A 231 1.83 -1.86 9.54
C TRP A 231 1.96 -2.85 10.71
N GLU A 232 1.14 -2.71 11.76
CA GLU A 232 1.20 -3.63 12.88
C GLU A 232 0.75 -5.02 12.44
N ARG A 233 1.60 -6.01 12.73
CA ARG A 233 1.31 -7.42 12.47
C ARG A 233 0.20 -7.85 13.43
N ALA A 234 -0.98 -8.17 12.89
CA ALA A 234 -2.05 -8.76 13.67
C ALA A 234 -1.85 -10.28 13.81
N ILE A 235 -1.38 -10.93 12.74
CA ILE A 235 -1.14 -12.36 12.68
C ILE A 235 0.22 -12.61 12.04
N THR A 236 1.03 -13.40 12.73
CA THR A 236 2.22 -14.07 12.20
C THR A 236 2.01 -15.56 12.48
N ASP A 237 1.89 -16.38 11.45
CA ASP A 237 1.54 -17.80 11.58
C ASP A 237 2.10 -18.59 10.38
N THR A 238 1.65 -19.83 10.19
CA THR A 238 1.90 -20.61 8.97
C THR A 238 0.61 -21.02 8.26
N TYR A 239 0.70 -21.20 6.93
CA TYR A 239 -0.34 -21.79 6.09
C TYR A 239 0.31 -22.78 5.11
N LYS A 240 -0.05 -24.07 5.19
CA LYS A 240 0.57 -25.14 4.38
C LYS A 240 2.10 -25.10 4.45
N ASN A 241 2.62 -25.00 5.68
CA ASN A 241 4.04 -24.90 6.02
C ASN A 241 4.78 -23.68 5.44
N ARG A 242 4.06 -22.62 5.04
CA ARG A 242 4.65 -21.35 4.59
C ARG A 242 4.33 -20.25 5.60
N PRO A 243 5.26 -19.32 5.87
CA PRO A 243 4.94 -18.21 6.76
C PRO A 243 3.83 -17.36 6.14
N ILE A 244 2.88 -16.93 6.96
CA ILE A 244 1.82 -15.99 6.60
C ILE A 244 1.84 -14.82 7.58
N VAL A 245 1.74 -13.62 7.03
CA VAL A 245 1.60 -12.39 7.82
C VAL A 245 0.33 -11.68 7.41
N ILE A 246 -0.48 -11.30 8.38
CA ILE A 246 -1.63 -10.43 8.18
C ILE A 246 -1.51 -9.22 9.10
N THR A 247 -1.61 -8.04 8.53
CA THR A 247 -1.52 -6.78 9.26
C THR A 247 -2.90 -6.28 9.71
N ARG A 248 -2.93 -5.30 10.61
CA ARG A 248 -4.17 -4.73 11.16
C ARG A 248 -5.12 -4.19 10.09
N ASP A 249 -4.60 -3.67 8.97
CA ASP A 249 -5.41 -3.09 7.90
C ASP A 249 -5.92 -4.09 6.85
N GLY A 250 -5.71 -5.38 7.09
CA GLY A 250 -6.15 -6.44 6.19
C GLY A 250 -5.16 -6.76 5.06
N TYR A 251 -3.94 -6.22 5.06
CA TYR A 251 -2.90 -6.74 4.16
C TYR A 251 -2.49 -8.16 4.57
N ILE A 252 -2.60 -9.11 3.65
CA ILE A 252 -2.23 -10.53 3.78
C ILE A 252 -1.06 -10.85 2.84
N ALA A 253 -0.02 -11.50 3.37
CA ALA A 253 1.13 -11.96 2.61
C ALA A 253 1.48 -13.40 2.95
N ILE A 254 1.95 -14.17 1.97
CA ILE A 254 2.41 -15.54 2.12
C ILE A 254 3.85 -15.69 1.60
N GLY A 255 4.67 -16.45 2.33
CA GLY A 255 6.05 -16.76 1.96
C GLY A 255 6.14 -17.79 0.84
N GLU A 256 5.64 -17.43 -0.33
CA GLU A 256 5.71 -18.19 -1.57
C GLU A 256 6.37 -17.32 -2.65
N LYS A 257 7.33 -17.89 -3.39
CA LYS A 257 8.12 -17.17 -4.41
C LYS A 257 7.50 -17.26 -5.79
N ASP A 258 6.64 -18.23 -6.02
CA ASP A 258 5.82 -18.30 -7.23
C ASP A 258 4.58 -17.40 -7.05
N ARG A 259 4.46 -16.37 -7.90
CA ARG A 259 3.37 -15.39 -7.84
C ARG A 259 1.99 -16.01 -8.04
N LEU A 260 1.84 -16.94 -8.99
CA LEU A 260 0.57 -17.60 -9.27
C LEU A 260 0.21 -18.55 -8.13
N LYS A 261 1.20 -19.24 -7.57
CA LYS A 261 0.99 -20.10 -6.41
C LYS A 261 0.58 -19.31 -5.17
N ALA A 262 1.20 -18.16 -4.94
CA ALA A 262 0.82 -17.26 -3.86
C ALA A 262 -0.63 -16.77 -4.02
N GLN A 263 -1.03 -16.39 -5.23
CA GLN A 263 -2.41 -16.00 -5.56
C GLN A 263 -3.40 -17.12 -5.21
N GLU A 264 -3.10 -18.34 -5.64
CA GLU A 264 -3.92 -19.52 -5.37
C GLU A 264 -4.09 -19.76 -3.86
N LEU A 265 -2.99 -19.75 -3.10
CA LEU A 265 -3.01 -19.96 -1.64
C LEU A 265 -3.77 -18.84 -0.90
N ILE A 266 -3.64 -17.59 -1.34
CA ILE A 266 -4.42 -16.48 -0.77
C ILE A 266 -5.91 -16.67 -1.07
N ASN A 267 -6.28 -17.04 -2.30
CA ASN A 267 -7.69 -17.28 -2.66
C ASN A 267 -8.31 -18.50 -1.95
N GLU A 268 -7.53 -19.51 -1.59
CA GLU A 268 -7.97 -20.58 -0.70
C GLU A 268 -8.43 -20.02 0.68
N ILE A 269 -7.69 -19.06 1.22
CA ILE A 269 -8.05 -18.37 2.47
C ILE A 269 -9.28 -17.48 2.26
N MET A 270 -9.33 -16.69 1.18
CA MET A 270 -10.45 -15.80 0.86
C MET A 270 -11.77 -16.57 0.66
N SER A 271 -11.73 -17.71 -0.05
CA SER A 271 -12.93 -18.53 -0.26
C SER A 271 -13.46 -19.12 1.05
N THR A 272 -12.55 -19.45 1.98
CA THR A 272 -12.92 -19.90 3.32
C THR A 272 -13.43 -18.75 4.20
N MET A 273 -12.91 -17.53 4.03
CA MET A 273 -13.49 -16.32 4.65
C MET A 273 -14.94 -16.16 4.22
N LEU A 274 -15.20 -16.19 2.91
CA LEU A 274 -16.53 -16.09 2.32
C LEU A 274 -17.48 -17.16 2.86
N LEU A 275 -17.04 -18.42 2.91
CA LEU A 275 -17.81 -19.53 3.49
C LEU A 275 -18.24 -19.27 4.95
N ARG A 276 -17.39 -18.61 5.74
CA ARG A 276 -17.67 -18.25 7.14
C ARG A 276 -18.47 -16.96 7.31
N GLY A 277 -19.01 -16.42 6.23
CA GLY A 277 -19.78 -15.17 6.22
C GLY A 277 -18.91 -13.93 6.45
N LEU A 278 -17.61 -14.00 6.14
CA LEU A 278 -16.76 -12.82 6.04
C LEU A 278 -16.69 -12.41 4.57
N SER A 279 -17.03 -11.16 4.27
CA SER A 279 -16.91 -10.64 2.90
C SER A 279 -15.47 -10.79 2.41
N ALA A 280 -15.31 -11.44 1.27
CA ALA A 280 -14.02 -11.70 0.65
C ALA A 280 -14.22 -11.79 -0.87
N GLN A 281 -13.33 -11.14 -1.63
CA GLN A 281 -13.31 -11.18 -3.08
C GLN A 281 -12.11 -11.95 -3.61
N VAL A 282 -12.21 -12.43 -4.86
CA VAL A 282 -11.10 -13.06 -5.56
C VAL A 282 -9.98 -12.05 -5.79
N VAL A 283 -8.78 -12.44 -5.37
CA VAL A 283 -7.52 -11.76 -5.65
C VAL A 283 -7.08 -12.12 -7.06
N ARG A 284 -6.84 -11.11 -7.90
CA ARG A 284 -6.28 -11.25 -9.25
C ARG A 284 -4.76 -11.10 -9.19
N GLU A 285 -4.07 -11.60 -10.21
CA GLU A 285 -2.61 -11.52 -10.29
C GLU A 285 -2.11 -10.06 -10.18
N ILE A 286 -2.85 -9.14 -10.80
CA ILE A 286 -2.56 -7.70 -10.81
C ILE A 286 -2.66 -7.07 -9.40
N ASP A 287 -3.37 -7.70 -8.46
CA ASP A 287 -3.52 -7.22 -7.09
C ASP A 287 -2.32 -7.59 -6.20
N LEU A 288 -1.46 -8.52 -6.64
CA LEU A 288 -0.32 -9.00 -5.85
C LEU A 288 0.90 -8.07 -5.96
N GLY A 289 1.48 -7.73 -4.81
CA GLY A 289 2.78 -7.08 -4.67
C GLY A 289 3.78 -7.99 -3.95
N GLN A 290 5.08 -7.77 -4.19
CA GLN A 290 6.12 -8.42 -3.39
C GLN A 290 6.00 -7.98 -1.93
N ALA A 291 6.30 -8.85 -0.98
CA ALA A 291 6.24 -8.55 0.44
C ALA A 291 7.42 -9.17 1.17
N ILE A 292 8.12 -8.33 1.94
CA ILE A 292 9.20 -8.75 2.83
C ILE A 292 8.86 -8.24 4.23
N PHE A 293 8.71 -9.13 5.19
CA PHE A 293 8.53 -8.80 6.60
C PHE A 293 9.76 -9.21 7.40
N THR A 294 10.25 -8.31 8.23
CA THR A 294 11.34 -8.53 9.20
C THR A 294 10.83 -8.24 10.61
N GLU A 295 11.66 -8.47 11.63
CA GLU A 295 11.28 -8.06 12.99
C GLU A 295 11.17 -6.54 13.14
N SER A 296 11.91 -5.78 12.34
CA SER A 296 11.99 -4.32 12.40
C SER A 296 10.96 -3.60 11.52
N GLY A 297 10.25 -4.29 10.63
CA GLY A 297 9.27 -3.66 9.77
C GLY A 297 8.90 -4.50 8.55
N ALA A 298 8.41 -3.83 7.51
CA ALA A 298 8.00 -4.47 6.28
C ALA A 298 8.33 -3.61 5.05
N SER A 299 8.66 -4.27 3.95
CA SER A 299 8.82 -3.69 2.63
C SER A 299 7.80 -4.33 1.69
N LEU A 300 6.92 -3.51 1.11
CA LEU A 300 5.89 -3.97 0.19
C LEU A 300 6.16 -3.37 -1.19
N GLY A 301 6.27 -4.23 -2.19
CA GLY A 301 6.31 -3.84 -3.58
C GLY A 301 5.04 -3.08 -3.93
N TRP A 302 5.22 -1.89 -4.50
CA TRP A 302 4.11 -1.11 -5.02
C TRP A 302 3.59 -1.75 -6.30
N ASN A 303 2.28 -2.00 -6.36
CA ASN A 303 1.63 -2.43 -7.59
C ASN A 303 0.41 -1.54 -7.86
N PRO A 304 0.59 -0.41 -8.59
CA PRO A 304 -0.45 0.58 -8.82
C PRO A 304 -1.52 0.17 -9.82
N PHE A 305 -1.40 -1.01 -10.45
CA PHE A 305 -2.23 -1.33 -11.60
C PHE A 305 -3.63 -1.82 -11.24
N SER A 306 -3.91 -2.11 -9.96
CA SER A 306 -5.27 -2.44 -9.51
C SER A 306 -6.00 -1.21 -8.98
N SER A 307 -7.16 -0.92 -9.56
CA SER A 307 -8.07 0.10 -9.03
C SER A 307 -8.58 -0.25 -7.62
N ARG A 308 -8.52 -1.54 -7.22
CA ARG A 308 -8.89 -2.00 -5.88
C ARG A 308 -7.82 -1.67 -4.83
N THR A 309 -6.53 -1.76 -5.19
CA THR A 309 -5.42 -1.44 -4.28
C THR A 309 -5.19 0.07 -4.16
N THR A 310 -5.59 0.83 -5.18
CA THR A 310 -5.33 2.28 -5.29
C THR A 310 -5.83 3.07 -4.07
N PRO A 311 -7.06 2.88 -3.55
CA PRO A 311 -7.52 3.58 -2.35
C PRO A 311 -6.64 3.31 -1.12
N PHE A 312 -6.19 2.07 -0.91
CA PHE A 312 -5.34 1.71 0.24
C PHE A 312 -3.98 2.41 0.15
N TYR A 313 -3.42 2.50 -1.06
CA TYR A 313 -2.20 3.27 -1.29
C TYR A 313 -2.44 4.76 -1.17
N ALA A 314 -3.58 5.26 -1.63
CA ALA A 314 -3.99 6.65 -1.45
C ALA A 314 -4.00 7.00 0.04
N GLU A 315 -4.66 6.19 0.87
CA GLU A 315 -4.71 6.37 2.32
C GLU A 315 -3.34 6.23 3.00
N ARG A 316 -2.45 5.42 2.44
CA ARG A 316 -1.11 5.23 2.97
C ARG A 316 -0.14 6.36 2.63
N PHE A 317 -0.23 6.91 1.43
CA PHE A 317 0.78 7.81 0.87
C PHE A 317 0.29 9.25 0.69
N PHE A 318 -1.03 9.47 0.73
CA PHE A 318 -1.65 10.77 0.48
C PHE A 318 -2.61 11.11 1.63
N PHE A 319 -2.32 12.19 2.35
CA PHE A 319 -3.12 12.65 3.50
C PHE A 319 -4.56 13.06 3.16
N GLU A 320 -4.90 13.19 1.87
CA GLU A 320 -6.20 13.68 1.40
C GLU A 320 -7.15 12.56 0.93
N SER A 321 -6.82 11.29 1.15
CA SER A 321 -7.72 10.20 0.76
C SER A 321 -9.01 10.20 1.59
N LEU A 322 -10.15 9.94 0.95
CA LEU A 322 -11.37 9.63 1.66
C LEU A 322 -11.15 8.42 2.58
N PRO A 323 -11.63 8.47 3.84
CA PRO A 323 -11.50 7.34 4.76
C PRO A 323 -12.17 6.11 4.15
N ILE A 324 -11.43 5.02 4.11
CA ILE A 324 -11.96 3.73 3.66
C ILE A 324 -12.73 3.11 4.82
N ASP A 325 -14.03 2.89 4.60
CA ASP A 325 -14.86 2.15 5.55
C ASP A 325 -14.33 0.73 5.71
N ARG A 326 -14.13 0.33 6.97
CA ARG A 326 -13.58 -0.98 7.35
C ARG A 326 -14.50 -1.70 8.30
N THR A 327 -14.65 -2.99 8.07
CA THR A 327 -15.31 -3.88 9.01
C THR A 327 -14.29 -4.43 10.00
N ALA A 328 -14.53 -4.23 11.30
CA ALA A 328 -13.69 -4.81 12.36
C ALA A 328 -13.92 -6.32 12.47
N ILE A 329 -12.84 -7.10 12.57
CA ILE A 329 -12.88 -8.57 12.68
C ILE A 329 -11.89 -9.03 13.76
N ASP A 330 -12.33 -9.91 14.65
CA ASP A 330 -11.46 -10.47 15.69
C ASP A 330 -10.33 -11.32 15.10
N GLU A 331 -9.13 -11.17 15.68
CA GLU A 331 -7.94 -11.95 15.30
C GLU A 331 -8.19 -13.48 15.35
N GLU A 332 -8.90 -13.95 16.39
CA GLU A 332 -9.22 -15.37 16.54
C GLU A 332 -10.11 -15.87 15.40
N LYS A 333 -11.02 -15.03 14.90
CA LYS A 333 -11.88 -15.39 13.77
C LYS A 333 -11.03 -15.62 12.53
N ILE A 334 -10.05 -14.76 12.25
CA ILE A 334 -9.12 -14.93 11.12
C ILE A 334 -8.25 -16.19 11.30
N ARG A 335 -7.68 -16.43 12.48
CA ARG A 335 -6.87 -17.66 12.74
C ARG A 335 -7.67 -18.94 12.51
N LYS A 336 -8.93 -18.99 12.98
CA LYS A 336 -9.85 -20.11 12.72
C LYS A 336 -10.13 -20.28 11.23
N THR A 337 -10.20 -19.20 10.46
CA THR A 337 -10.38 -19.27 9.00
C THR A 337 -9.16 -19.86 8.31
N ILE A 338 -7.94 -19.45 8.68
CA ILE A 338 -6.70 -19.99 8.11
C ILE A 338 -6.61 -21.50 8.34
N ARG A 339 -6.90 -21.97 9.56
CA ARG A 339 -6.91 -23.40 9.89
C ARG A 339 -7.96 -24.18 9.11
N LEU A 340 -9.17 -23.62 8.99
CA LEU A 340 -10.24 -24.24 8.20
C LEU A 340 -9.86 -24.31 6.72
N ALA A 341 -9.23 -23.26 6.17
CA ALA A 341 -8.79 -23.25 4.78
C ALA A 341 -7.76 -24.35 4.54
N GLU A 342 -6.82 -24.54 5.46
CA GLU A 342 -5.81 -25.58 5.37
C GLU A 342 -6.44 -26.97 5.36
N LEU A 343 -7.44 -27.23 6.22
CA LEU A 343 -8.17 -28.49 6.25
C LEU A 343 -8.97 -28.73 4.95
N LEU A 344 -9.80 -27.78 4.55
CA LEU A 344 -10.73 -27.94 3.42
C LEU A 344 -10.01 -28.10 2.08
N THR A 345 -8.90 -27.40 1.90
CA THR A 345 -8.18 -27.35 0.62
C THR A 345 -7.10 -28.42 0.50
N THR A 346 -7.15 -29.43 1.37
CA THR A 346 -6.46 -30.72 1.15
C THR A 346 -7.19 -31.60 0.14
N ASP A 347 -8.50 -31.39 -0.07
CA ASP A 347 -9.30 -32.06 -1.09
C ASP A 347 -9.44 -31.14 -2.32
N ASP A 348 -8.88 -31.58 -3.45
CA ASP A 348 -8.87 -30.80 -4.70
C ASP A 348 -10.27 -30.48 -5.23
N ARG A 349 -11.26 -31.35 -4.97
CA ARG A 349 -12.64 -31.14 -5.41
C ARG A 349 -13.28 -30.02 -4.58
N ILE A 350 -13.08 -30.01 -3.26
CA ILE A 350 -13.60 -28.95 -2.38
C ILE A 350 -12.90 -27.63 -2.67
N LYS A 351 -11.57 -27.66 -2.83
CA LYS A 351 -10.79 -26.50 -3.22
C LYS A 351 -11.31 -25.87 -4.51
N THR A 352 -11.57 -26.69 -5.54
CA THR A 352 -12.13 -26.22 -6.82
C THR A 352 -13.50 -25.59 -6.62
N LEU A 353 -14.38 -26.25 -5.86
CA LEU A 353 -15.72 -25.75 -5.54
C LEU A 353 -15.69 -24.40 -4.81
N LEU A 354 -14.82 -24.25 -3.80
CA LEU A 354 -14.63 -23.02 -3.05
C LEU A 354 -14.10 -21.89 -3.92
N SER A 355 -13.13 -22.16 -4.79
CA SER A 355 -12.62 -21.17 -5.76
C SER A 355 -13.70 -20.70 -6.72
N LEU A 356 -14.46 -21.62 -7.33
CA LEU A 356 -15.56 -21.26 -8.23
C LEU A 356 -16.62 -20.41 -7.52
N TYR A 357 -16.94 -20.73 -6.27
CA TYR A 357 -17.90 -19.95 -5.48
C TYR A 357 -17.38 -18.56 -5.14
N LEU A 358 -16.10 -18.43 -4.76
CA LEU A 358 -15.46 -17.13 -4.54
C LEU A 358 -15.51 -16.26 -5.80
N GLU A 359 -15.23 -16.84 -6.98
CA GLU A 359 -15.36 -16.13 -8.25
C GLU A 359 -16.81 -15.69 -8.51
N ALA A 360 -17.77 -16.61 -8.41
CA ALA A 360 -19.18 -16.32 -8.63
C ALA A 360 -19.69 -15.19 -7.72
N SER A 361 -19.33 -15.22 -6.44
CA SER A 361 -19.66 -14.19 -5.45
C SER A 361 -19.01 -12.85 -5.77
N THR A 362 -17.74 -12.86 -6.19
CA THR A 362 -17.06 -11.61 -6.57
C THR A 362 -17.71 -10.97 -7.79
N TYR A 363 -18.05 -11.75 -8.82
CA TYR A 363 -18.78 -11.25 -9.98
C TYR A 363 -20.16 -10.70 -9.58
N PHE A 364 -20.84 -11.36 -8.63
CA PHE A 364 -22.15 -10.92 -8.18
C PHE A 364 -22.08 -9.56 -7.48
N GLU A 365 -21.13 -9.39 -6.56
CA GLU A 365 -20.87 -8.12 -5.88
C GLU A 365 -20.49 -6.99 -6.84
N ASN A 366 -19.79 -7.32 -7.93
CA ASN A 366 -19.45 -6.36 -9.00
C ASN A 366 -20.60 -6.12 -10.00
N THR A 367 -21.77 -6.72 -9.79
CA THR A 367 -22.94 -6.66 -10.72
C THR A 367 -22.68 -7.29 -12.10
N GLU A 368 -21.71 -8.20 -12.20
CA GLU A 368 -21.31 -8.93 -13.41
C GLU A 368 -22.18 -10.19 -13.59
N PHE A 369 -23.49 -9.99 -13.74
CA PHE A 369 -24.49 -11.07 -13.66
C PHE A 369 -24.34 -12.20 -14.68
N LYS A 370 -23.78 -11.93 -15.87
CA LYS A 370 -23.53 -12.97 -16.88
C LYS A 370 -22.48 -13.97 -16.36
N GLN A 371 -21.38 -13.45 -15.81
CA GLN A 371 -20.28 -14.22 -15.27
C GLN A 371 -20.71 -14.97 -14.01
N THR A 372 -21.47 -14.33 -13.11
CA THR A 372 -22.06 -15.01 -11.95
C THR A 372 -22.92 -16.20 -12.38
N LEU A 373 -23.81 -16.02 -13.37
CA LEU A 373 -24.68 -17.09 -13.84
C LEU A 373 -23.89 -18.26 -14.43
N ILE A 374 -22.86 -17.97 -15.24
CA ILE A 374 -22.00 -19.00 -15.83
C ILE A 374 -21.25 -19.78 -14.75
N MET A 375 -20.63 -19.09 -13.79
CA MET A 375 -19.87 -19.73 -12.71
C MET A 375 -20.78 -20.52 -11.76
N GLY A 376 -21.92 -19.94 -11.38
CA GLY A 376 -22.94 -20.61 -10.59
C GLY A 376 -23.46 -21.87 -11.30
N TRP A 377 -23.73 -21.80 -12.60
CA TRP A 377 -24.14 -22.96 -13.38
C TRP A 377 -23.08 -24.06 -13.43
N ILE A 378 -21.80 -23.73 -13.59
CA ILE A 378 -20.71 -24.73 -13.53
C ILE A 378 -20.74 -25.49 -12.21
N ILE A 379 -20.93 -24.79 -11.08
CA ILE A 379 -21.06 -25.42 -9.77
C ILE A 379 -22.25 -26.39 -9.74
N LEU A 380 -23.42 -25.95 -10.22
CA LEU A 380 -24.63 -26.78 -10.23
C LEU A 380 -24.49 -28.00 -11.15
N GLU A 381 -23.91 -27.82 -12.34
CA GLU A 381 -23.75 -28.90 -13.32
C GLU A 381 -22.73 -29.94 -12.84
N ASP A 382 -21.51 -29.52 -12.48
CA ASP A 382 -20.40 -30.43 -12.20
C ASP A 382 -20.42 -31.04 -10.81
N PHE A 383 -21.02 -30.36 -9.83
CA PHE A 383 -21.05 -30.83 -8.45
C PHE A 383 -22.43 -31.31 -8.02
N TYR A 384 -23.51 -30.65 -8.42
CA TYR A 384 -24.84 -31.05 -7.94
C TYR A 384 -25.50 -32.09 -8.84
N ILE A 385 -25.76 -31.73 -10.10
CA ILE A 385 -26.52 -32.57 -11.04
C ILE A 385 -25.73 -33.84 -11.41
N LYS A 386 -24.42 -33.70 -11.68
CA LYS A 386 -23.56 -34.83 -12.03
C LYS A 386 -23.48 -35.88 -10.91
N ASP A 387 -23.39 -35.46 -9.65
CA ASP A 387 -23.28 -36.40 -8.53
C ASP A 387 -24.63 -37.04 -8.18
N LEU A 388 -25.74 -36.28 -8.27
CA LEU A 388 -27.08 -36.85 -8.21
C LEU A 388 -27.26 -37.92 -9.30
N TRP A 389 -26.84 -37.61 -10.52
CA TRP A 389 -26.92 -38.55 -11.64
C TRP A 389 -26.05 -39.79 -11.42
N ALA A 390 -24.79 -39.61 -11.01
CA ALA A 390 -23.88 -40.72 -10.72
C ALA A 390 -24.42 -41.64 -9.60
N SER A 391 -24.99 -41.04 -8.55
CA SER A 391 -25.66 -41.77 -7.48
C SER A 391 -26.87 -42.55 -8.01
N ARG A 392 -27.66 -41.95 -8.92
CA ARG A 392 -28.83 -42.62 -9.49
C ARG A 392 -28.46 -43.79 -10.40
N ILE A 393 -27.52 -43.60 -11.33
CA ILE A 393 -27.17 -44.64 -12.30
C ILE A 393 -26.49 -45.84 -11.64
N SER A 394 -25.73 -45.62 -10.57
CA SER A 394 -25.10 -46.72 -9.81
C SER A 394 -26.11 -47.61 -9.08
N LYS A 395 -27.31 -47.09 -8.76
CA LYS A 395 -28.41 -47.90 -8.21
C LYS A 395 -29.11 -48.78 -9.27
N VAL A 396 -29.04 -48.41 -10.55
CA VAL A 396 -29.85 -49.02 -11.63
C VAL A 396 -29.00 -49.86 -12.59
N ALA A 397 -27.70 -49.61 -12.67
CA ALA A 397 -26.77 -50.33 -13.54
C ALA A 397 -25.51 -50.75 -12.78
N THR A 398 -25.15 -52.03 -12.91
CA THR A 398 -23.92 -52.60 -12.38
C THR A 398 -22.85 -52.82 -13.44
N ASP A 399 -23.23 -52.86 -14.72
CA ASP A 399 -22.33 -53.05 -15.85
C ASP A 399 -21.69 -51.73 -16.32
N ASN A 400 -20.38 -51.76 -16.55
CA ASN A 400 -19.58 -50.59 -16.92
C ASN A 400 -19.96 -49.99 -18.29
N ASN A 401 -20.38 -50.80 -19.27
CA ASN A 401 -20.82 -50.27 -20.57
C ASN A 401 -22.12 -49.49 -20.42
N ARG A 402 -23.06 -50.02 -19.62
CA ARG A 402 -24.32 -49.33 -19.33
C ARG A 402 -24.09 -48.05 -18.51
N LEU A 403 -23.22 -48.08 -17.52
CA LEU A 403 -22.84 -46.90 -16.74
C LEU A 403 -22.22 -45.81 -17.62
N SER A 404 -21.29 -46.19 -18.51
CA SER A 404 -20.68 -45.25 -19.47
C SER A 404 -21.72 -44.62 -20.40
N LYS A 405 -22.64 -45.43 -20.96
CA LYS A 405 -23.72 -44.95 -21.84
C LYS A 405 -24.69 -44.01 -21.14
N LEU A 406 -25.02 -44.26 -19.86
CA LEU A 406 -25.86 -43.36 -19.07
C LEU A 406 -25.10 -42.12 -18.61
N GLY A 407 -23.79 -42.24 -18.36
CA GLY A 407 -22.93 -41.11 -18.01
C GLY A 407 -22.80 -40.08 -19.12
N SER A 408 -22.88 -40.49 -20.39
CA SER A 408 -22.79 -39.60 -21.55
C SER A 408 -24.09 -38.83 -21.87
N TRP A 409 -25.16 -39.02 -21.09
CA TRP A 409 -26.41 -38.28 -21.27
C TRP A 409 -26.20 -36.78 -21.11
N ASN A 410 -26.93 -35.99 -21.90
CA ASN A 410 -26.88 -34.53 -21.81
C ASN A 410 -27.61 -34.03 -20.56
N ILE A 411 -27.47 -32.74 -20.26
CA ILE A 411 -28.03 -32.17 -19.03
C ILE A 411 -29.55 -32.27 -18.96
N ASP A 412 -30.25 -32.08 -20.08
CA ASP A 412 -31.71 -32.16 -20.15
C ASP A 412 -32.20 -33.56 -19.78
N GLN A 413 -31.60 -34.58 -20.41
CA GLN A 413 -31.91 -35.98 -20.13
C GLN A 413 -31.68 -36.35 -18.67
N ARG A 414 -30.60 -35.82 -18.06
CA ARG A 414 -30.29 -36.03 -16.64
C ARG A 414 -31.36 -35.39 -15.75
N LEU A 415 -31.70 -34.12 -15.98
CA LEU A 415 -32.69 -33.38 -15.19
C LEU A 415 -34.08 -34.00 -15.26
N GLU A 416 -34.55 -34.33 -16.47
CA GLU A 416 -35.84 -35.01 -16.68
C GLU A 416 -35.92 -36.33 -15.91
N THR A 417 -34.87 -37.15 -16.02
CA THR A 417 -34.86 -38.47 -15.39
C THR A 417 -34.74 -38.38 -13.88
N LEU A 418 -33.97 -37.42 -13.37
CA LEU A 418 -33.87 -37.17 -11.92
C LEU A 418 -35.20 -36.69 -11.33
N ASN A 419 -35.95 -35.85 -12.05
CA ASN A 419 -37.31 -35.46 -11.65
C ASN A 419 -38.28 -36.65 -11.68
N LEU A 420 -38.35 -37.37 -12.81
CA LEU A 420 -39.24 -38.54 -12.96
C LEU A 420 -38.98 -39.66 -11.94
N SER A 421 -37.74 -39.77 -11.46
CA SER A 421 -37.36 -40.74 -10.44
C SER A 421 -37.55 -40.26 -9.00
N GLY A 422 -37.96 -39.00 -8.79
CA GLY A 422 -38.16 -38.38 -7.48
C GLY A 422 -36.87 -37.99 -6.75
N GLU A 423 -35.72 -38.04 -7.40
CA GLU A 423 -34.44 -37.60 -6.81
C GLU A 423 -34.30 -36.07 -6.85
N LEU A 424 -35.01 -35.39 -7.77
CA LEU A 424 -35.22 -33.94 -7.78
C LEU A 424 -36.70 -33.64 -7.51
N SER A 425 -36.97 -32.65 -6.65
CA SER A 425 -38.32 -32.11 -6.48
C SER A 425 -38.77 -31.33 -7.72
N ASN A 426 -40.08 -31.14 -7.90
CA ASN A 426 -40.59 -30.32 -9.00
C ASN A 426 -40.08 -28.87 -8.93
N ASP A 427 -40.03 -28.31 -7.72
CA ASP A 427 -39.54 -26.95 -7.51
C ASP A 427 -38.05 -26.80 -7.87
N ASP A 428 -37.22 -27.76 -7.47
CA ASP A 428 -35.79 -27.77 -7.81
C ASP A 428 -35.56 -27.96 -9.30
N TYR A 429 -36.32 -28.88 -9.93
CA TYR A 429 -36.27 -29.09 -11.38
C TYR A 429 -36.66 -27.82 -12.15
N ASP A 430 -37.78 -27.19 -11.79
CA ASP A 430 -38.26 -25.96 -12.44
C ASP A 430 -37.25 -24.83 -12.30
N LEU A 431 -36.62 -24.71 -11.12
CA LEU A 431 -35.57 -23.72 -10.89
C LEU A 431 -34.33 -24.00 -11.75
N LEU A 432 -33.84 -25.25 -11.77
CA LEU A 432 -32.66 -25.63 -12.55
C LEU A 432 -32.90 -25.43 -14.05
N MET A 433 -34.09 -25.73 -14.56
CA MET A 433 -34.48 -25.47 -15.94
C MET A 433 -34.47 -23.97 -16.26
N LYS A 434 -35.03 -23.12 -15.39
CA LYS A 434 -34.98 -21.66 -15.56
C LYS A 434 -33.56 -21.10 -15.58
N ILE A 435 -32.69 -21.59 -14.69
CA ILE A 435 -31.27 -21.18 -14.65
C ILE A 435 -30.56 -21.62 -15.93
N LYS A 436 -30.76 -22.88 -16.37
CA LYS A 436 -30.18 -23.45 -17.58
C LYS A 436 -30.60 -22.65 -18.82
N ASP A 437 -31.88 -22.32 -18.94
CA ASP A 437 -32.41 -21.57 -20.08
C ASP A 437 -31.84 -20.15 -20.11
N ALA A 438 -31.79 -19.46 -18.97
CA ALA A 438 -31.14 -18.15 -18.85
C ALA A 438 -29.64 -18.23 -19.22
N ARG A 439 -28.94 -19.29 -18.80
CA ARG A 439 -27.54 -19.53 -19.18
C ARG A 439 -27.41 -19.73 -20.69
N ASN A 440 -28.29 -20.50 -21.31
CA ASN A 440 -28.29 -20.72 -22.75
C ASN A 440 -28.52 -19.42 -23.51
N GLU A 441 -29.45 -18.58 -23.07
CA GLU A 441 -29.67 -17.25 -23.62
C GLU A 441 -28.41 -16.36 -23.49
N VAL A 442 -27.73 -16.37 -22.34
CA VAL A 442 -26.49 -15.62 -22.13
C VAL A 442 -25.38 -16.11 -23.06
N VAL A 443 -25.17 -17.42 -23.15
CA VAL A 443 -24.04 -18.03 -23.88
C VAL A 443 -24.26 -18.01 -25.39
N HIS A 444 -25.48 -18.31 -25.86
CA HIS A 444 -25.77 -18.45 -27.29
C HIS A 444 -26.29 -17.16 -27.92
N GLU A 445 -26.97 -16.31 -27.16
CA GLU A 445 -27.61 -15.10 -27.68
C GLU A 445 -26.99 -13.81 -27.12
N GLY A 446 -26.10 -13.90 -26.12
CA GLY A 446 -25.47 -12.75 -25.49
C GLY A 446 -26.42 -11.91 -24.63
N LYS A 447 -27.61 -12.41 -24.31
CA LYS A 447 -28.63 -11.71 -23.50
C LYS A 447 -28.13 -11.42 -22.08
N PHE A 448 -28.76 -10.46 -21.40
CA PHE A 448 -28.54 -10.21 -19.98
C PHE A 448 -29.53 -11.04 -19.16
N PRO A 449 -29.08 -11.80 -18.15
CA PRO A 449 -29.97 -12.62 -17.34
C PRO A 449 -30.74 -11.75 -16.33
N PRO A 450 -31.98 -12.10 -15.98
CA PRO A 450 -32.71 -11.44 -14.89
C PRO A 450 -31.96 -11.60 -13.56
N LYS A 451 -31.82 -10.51 -12.80
CA LYS A 451 -31.13 -10.50 -11.50
C LYS A 451 -31.66 -11.57 -10.54
N GLU A 452 -32.98 -11.74 -10.46
CA GLU A 452 -33.63 -12.72 -9.59
C GLU A 452 -33.23 -14.18 -9.90
N ILE A 453 -32.97 -14.49 -11.18
CA ILE A 453 -32.51 -15.83 -11.59
C ILE A 453 -31.05 -16.03 -11.16
N VAL A 454 -30.23 -14.99 -11.27
CA VAL A 454 -28.82 -15.02 -10.86
C VAL A 454 -28.69 -15.18 -9.35
N GLU A 455 -29.51 -14.46 -8.57
CA GLU A 455 -29.62 -14.59 -7.11
C GLU A 455 -29.99 -16.02 -6.71
N LYS A 456 -31.05 -16.58 -7.30
CA LYS A 456 -31.44 -17.98 -7.02
C LYS A 456 -30.36 -18.99 -7.42
N CYS A 457 -29.62 -18.71 -8.49
CA CYS A 457 -28.51 -19.55 -8.94
C CYS A 457 -27.36 -19.56 -7.93
N ILE A 458 -26.91 -18.39 -7.49
CA ILE A 458 -25.82 -18.29 -6.52
C ILE A 458 -26.23 -18.83 -5.14
N ASP A 459 -27.48 -18.63 -4.72
CA ASP A 459 -28.02 -19.20 -3.48
C ASP A 459 -28.04 -20.74 -3.52
N LEU A 460 -28.47 -21.32 -4.64
CA LEU A 460 -28.43 -22.76 -4.83
C LEU A 460 -26.98 -23.28 -4.87
N ALA A 461 -26.07 -22.58 -5.56
CA ALA A 461 -24.66 -22.92 -5.57
C ALA A 461 -24.04 -22.87 -4.17
N PHE A 462 -24.38 -21.88 -3.35
CA PHE A 462 -23.93 -21.80 -1.96
C PHE A 462 -24.43 -22.97 -1.12
N ARG A 463 -25.69 -23.38 -1.27
CA ARG A 463 -26.22 -24.59 -0.60
C ARG A 463 -25.45 -25.85 -0.99
N VAL A 464 -25.06 -25.97 -2.27
CA VAL A 464 -24.20 -27.06 -2.74
C VAL A 464 -22.83 -27.00 -2.04
N VAL A 465 -22.17 -25.83 -2.02
CA VAL A 465 -20.90 -25.63 -1.31
C VAL A 465 -20.99 -26.05 0.16
N GLN A 466 -22.02 -25.58 0.87
CA GLN A 466 -22.24 -25.91 2.28
C GLN A 466 -22.41 -27.41 2.50
N LYS A 467 -23.17 -28.10 1.64
CA LYS A 467 -23.36 -29.54 1.72
C LYS A 467 -22.02 -30.28 1.57
N TYR A 468 -21.25 -29.97 0.52
CA TYR A 468 -19.97 -30.64 0.26
C TYR A 468 -18.95 -30.41 1.38
N VAL A 469 -18.87 -29.17 1.87
CA VAL A 469 -17.99 -28.85 2.99
C VAL A 469 -18.46 -29.57 4.26
N GLY A 470 -19.77 -29.56 4.56
CA GLY A 470 -20.34 -30.25 5.71
C GLY A 470 -20.05 -31.76 5.69
N ASP A 471 -20.25 -32.41 4.54
CA ASP A 471 -19.96 -33.83 4.35
C ASP A 471 -18.47 -34.15 4.53
N HIS A 472 -17.57 -33.27 4.07
CA HIS A 472 -16.14 -33.44 4.26
C HIS A 472 -15.70 -33.25 5.71
N LEU A 473 -16.19 -32.20 6.37
CA LEU A 473 -15.91 -31.94 7.77
C LEU A 473 -16.47 -33.05 8.67
N GLY A 474 -17.65 -33.58 8.36
CA GLY A 474 -18.23 -34.71 9.08
C GLY A 474 -17.35 -35.97 9.05
N LYS A 475 -16.62 -36.19 7.94
CA LYS A 475 -15.66 -37.30 7.82
C LYS A 475 -14.35 -37.06 8.57
N ARG A 476 -14.03 -35.80 8.89
CA ARG A 476 -12.75 -35.37 9.48
C ARG A 476 -12.92 -34.65 10.81
N ILE A 477 -14.06 -34.83 11.47
CA ILE A 477 -14.39 -34.15 12.72
C ILE A 477 -13.40 -34.45 13.84
N PHE A 478 -12.67 -35.57 13.74
CA PHE A 478 -11.62 -35.97 14.69
C PHE A 478 -10.28 -35.21 14.50
N GLU A 479 -10.12 -34.48 13.39
CA GLU A 479 -8.91 -33.68 13.09
C GLU A 479 -9.05 -32.21 13.52
N LEU A 480 -10.24 -31.79 13.95
CA LEU A 480 -10.58 -30.46 14.46
C LEU A 480 -10.66 -30.47 15.99
#